data_AF-A0AB39MXS5-F1
#
_entry.id   AF-A0AB39MXS5-F1
#
_cell.length_a   1.000
_cell.length_b   1.000
_cell.length_c   1.000
_cell.angle_alpha   90.00
_cell.angle_beta   90.00
_cell.angle_gamma   90.00
#
_symmetry.space_group_name_H-M   'P 1'
#
loop_
_entity.id
_entity.type
_entity.pdbx_description
1 polymer ?
#
loop_
_entity_poly.entity_id
_entity_poly.type
_entity_poly.pdbx_seq_one_letter_code
_entity_poly.pdbx_strand_id
1 'polypeptide(L)'
;MTDDHEAVRDLLAAWAFGALDPAEEKAVPAHLAECESCAAEAERLRETVRLLEGPPLGAPAGWPADGTPPALSLALRTRPAAGPAVPAHAAPYAAAVAGLKALLPELAGRWATPVVHDWDAHATVAHLLAADEHLAARLGAGSRVRPSPVEEGPQWEDAWNRRTAEVIAHEHGRTPDETVADWAAQADELLGAPEAHDAELAARAVTLMGLRLPVAEHFLVRAFETWIHTDDIGRALGLTVPPPPEQHLRQLIRLAVRILGLSLGPTAPPVLFSVTGGEEWVLGSEDEPVQAELTLDPLDFCLLVGGRRSPKTVPRGTTGDAAAARNVLERAASLAWL
;
A
#
# COMPACT_ATOMS: atom_id res chain seq x y z
N MET A 1 3.92 42.63 -29.90
CA MET A 1 2.90 42.52 -28.84
C MET A 1 2.32 41.12 -28.72
N THR A 2 2.25 40.32 -29.78
CA THR A 2 1.79 38.91 -29.73
C THR A 2 2.81 37.98 -29.07
N ASP A 3 4.11 38.12 -29.36
CA ASP A 3 5.15 37.22 -28.82
C ASP A 3 5.32 37.37 -27.31
N ASP A 4 5.22 38.59 -26.79
CA ASP A 4 5.32 38.90 -25.35
C ASP A 4 4.06 38.41 -24.60
N HIS A 5 2.90 38.45 -25.27
CA HIS A 5 1.64 37.96 -24.72
C HIS A 5 1.60 36.43 -24.61
N GLU A 6 2.08 35.69 -25.63
CA GLU A 6 2.16 34.23 -25.56
C GLU A 6 3.21 33.77 -24.54
N ALA A 7 4.37 34.43 -24.48
CA ALA A 7 5.40 34.14 -23.49
C ALA A 7 4.87 34.29 -22.05
N VAL A 8 4.10 35.36 -21.76
CA VAL A 8 3.51 35.53 -20.42
C VAL A 8 2.42 34.49 -20.14
N ARG A 9 1.61 34.10 -21.13
CA ARG A 9 0.59 33.06 -20.96
C ARG A 9 1.20 31.72 -20.52
N ASP A 10 2.34 31.35 -21.08
CA ASP A 10 3.03 30.10 -20.73
C ASP A 10 3.58 30.11 -19.29
N LEU A 11 3.83 31.30 -18.72
CA LEU A 11 4.35 31.49 -17.37
C LEU A 11 3.27 31.61 -16.28
N LEU A 12 1.99 31.81 -16.63
CA LEU A 12 0.92 32.09 -15.65
C LEU A 12 0.70 30.96 -14.64
N ALA A 13 0.84 29.71 -15.06
CA ALA A 13 0.70 28.56 -14.16
C ALA A 13 1.84 28.52 -13.14
N ALA A 14 3.10 28.60 -13.59
CA ALA A 14 4.26 28.63 -12.71
C ALA A 14 4.24 29.85 -11.77
N TRP A 15 3.79 31.00 -12.26
CA TRP A 15 3.57 32.19 -11.43
C TRP A 15 2.49 31.99 -10.36
N ALA A 16 1.39 31.31 -10.67
CA ALA A 16 0.33 31.03 -9.70
C ALA A 16 0.81 30.11 -8.55
N PHE A 17 1.76 29.22 -8.84
CA PHE A 17 2.41 28.35 -7.85
C PHE A 17 3.64 28.99 -7.15
N GLY A 18 3.99 30.24 -7.49
CA GLY A 18 5.19 30.90 -6.95
C GLY A 18 6.51 30.22 -7.36
N ALA A 19 6.53 29.57 -8.52
CA ALA A 19 7.62 28.71 -9.00
C ALA A 19 8.40 29.31 -10.18
N LEU A 20 8.41 30.64 -10.33
CA LEU A 20 9.19 31.33 -11.38
C LEU A 20 10.61 31.67 -10.92
N ASP A 21 11.54 31.73 -11.87
CA ASP A 21 12.87 32.29 -11.63
C ASP A 21 12.81 33.83 -11.49
N PRO A 22 13.74 34.47 -10.74
CA PRO A 22 13.68 35.90 -10.42
C PRO A 22 13.69 36.86 -11.62
N ALA A 23 14.17 36.41 -12.78
CA ALA A 23 14.16 37.19 -14.02
C ALA A 23 12.75 37.25 -14.64
N GLU A 24 12.00 36.15 -14.54
CA GLU A 24 10.65 35.99 -15.10
C GLU A 24 9.58 36.58 -14.17
N GLU A 25 9.81 36.50 -12.85
CA GLU A 25 8.93 37.06 -11.82
C GLU A 25 8.74 38.59 -11.96
N LYS A 26 9.70 39.30 -12.55
CA LYS A 26 9.59 40.75 -12.82
C LYS A 26 8.75 41.08 -14.05
N ALA A 27 8.72 40.18 -15.04
CA ALA A 27 8.05 40.43 -16.32
C ALA A 27 6.53 40.22 -16.22
N VAL A 28 6.11 39.19 -15.48
CA VAL A 28 4.69 38.81 -15.38
C VAL A 28 3.80 39.90 -14.76
N PRO A 29 4.14 40.53 -13.60
CA PRO A 29 3.29 41.56 -13.00
C PRO A 29 3.09 42.81 -13.86
N ALA A 30 4.11 43.19 -14.64
CA ALA A 30 4.03 44.33 -15.55
C ALA A 30 3.02 44.07 -16.68
N HIS A 31 3.06 42.88 -17.28
CA HIS A 31 2.10 42.49 -18.34
C HIS A 31 0.67 42.32 -17.81
N LEU A 32 0.50 41.76 -16.60
CA LEU A 32 -0.83 41.62 -15.99
C LEU A 32 -1.53 42.96 -15.74
N ALA A 33 -0.76 44.04 -15.53
CA ALA A 33 -1.33 45.39 -15.39
C ALA A 33 -1.88 45.96 -16.72
N GLU A 34 -1.40 45.46 -17.85
CA GLU A 34 -1.72 45.97 -19.19
C GLU A 34 -2.65 45.03 -19.98
N CYS A 35 -2.84 43.78 -19.54
CA CYS A 35 -3.59 42.76 -20.26
C CYS A 35 -4.70 42.11 -19.41
N GLU A 36 -5.94 42.53 -19.63
CA GLU A 36 -7.13 42.08 -18.89
C GLU A 36 -7.37 40.56 -19.01
N SER A 37 -7.13 39.96 -20.19
CA SER A 37 -7.33 38.52 -20.39
C SER A 37 -6.33 37.66 -19.61
N CYS A 38 -5.06 38.10 -19.54
CA CYS A 38 -4.04 37.41 -18.75
C CYS A 38 -4.26 37.63 -17.25
N ALA A 39 -4.70 38.83 -16.82
CA ALA A 39 -5.08 39.10 -15.45
C ALA A 39 -6.23 38.20 -14.97
N ALA A 40 -7.26 38.02 -15.80
CA ALA A 40 -8.39 37.16 -15.47
C ALA A 40 -7.99 35.68 -15.38
N GLU A 41 -7.09 35.21 -16.25
CA GLU A 41 -6.56 33.83 -16.18
C GLU A 41 -5.67 33.62 -14.97
N ALA A 42 -4.80 34.58 -14.66
CA ALA A 42 -3.93 34.56 -13.50
C ALA A 42 -4.72 34.47 -12.18
N GLU A 43 -5.85 35.18 -12.06
CA GLU A 43 -6.71 35.10 -10.88
C GLU A 43 -7.43 33.75 -10.78
N ARG A 44 -7.91 33.19 -11.90
CA ARG A 44 -8.50 31.84 -11.93
C ARG A 44 -7.51 30.77 -11.48
N LEU A 45 -6.26 30.86 -11.95
CA LEU A 45 -5.21 29.93 -11.58
C LEU A 45 -4.85 30.06 -10.11
N ARG A 46 -4.75 31.28 -9.57
CA ARG A 46 -4.54 31.49 -8.12
C ARG A 46 -5.68 30.97 -7.26
N GLU A 47 -6.92 31.14 -7.69
CA GLU A 47 -8.05 30.57 -6.98
C GLU A 47 -8.02 29.04 -7.01
N THR A 48 -7.63 28.45 -8.14
CA THR A 48 -7.40 27.00 -8.26
C THR A 48 -6.30 26.53 -7.32
N VAL A 49 -5.18 27.25 -7.23
CA VAL A 49 -4.08 26.96 -6.29
C VAL A 49 -4.57 27.05 -4.84
N ARG A 50 -5.34 28.07 -4.46
CA ARG A 50 -5.94 28.19 -3.11
C ARG A 50 -6.86 27.02 -2.75
N LEU A 51 -7.64 26.53 -3.71
CA LEU A 51 -8.49 25.36 -3.51
C LEU A 51 -7.68 24.07 -3.33
N LEU A 52 -6.52 23.96 -4.00
CA LEU A 52 -5.60 22.83 -3.87
C LEU A 52 -4.76 22.87 -2.58
N GLU A 53 -4.33 24.06 -2.14
CA GLU A 53 -3.53 24.25 -0.93
C GLU A 53 -4.36 24.15 0.36
N GLY A 54 -5.68 24.31 0.27
CA GLY A 54 -6.58 24.27 1.42
C GLY A 54 -6.36 25.45 2.39
N PRO A 55 -7.17 25.57 3.46
CA PRO A 55 -6.99 26.66 4.42
C PRO A 55 -5.63 26.53 5.15
N PRO A 56 -4.99 27.67 5.51
CA PRO A 56 -3.74 27.65 6.27
C PRO A 56 -3.92 26.83 7.55
N LEU A 57 -2.92 26.01 7.89
CA LEU A 57 -2.86 25.30 9.17
C LEU A 57 -2.89 26.33 10.32
N GLY A 58 -4.06 26.56 10.91
CA GLY A 58 -4.24 27.42 12.07
C GLY A 58 -5.35 28.48 12.01
N ALA A 59 -6.09 28.62 10.91
CA ALA A 59 -7.24 29.54 10.89
C ALA A 59 -8.47 28.93 11.61
N PRO A 60 -9.05 29.57 12.63
CA PRO A 60 -10.30 29.10 13.21
C PRO A 60 -11.45 29.33 12.23
N ALA A 61 -12.01 28.24 11.69
CA ALA A 61 -13.17 28.31 10.80
C ALA A 61 -14.41 28.76 11.58
N GLY A 62 -14.90 29.96 11.29
CA GLY A 62 -16.25 30.38 11.66
C GLY A 62 -17.27 29.50 10.93
N TRP A 63 -18.12 28.82 11.69
CA TRP A 63 -19.23 28.02 11.16
C TRP A 63 -20.33 28.92 10.59
N PRO A 64 -20.86 28.63 9.38
CA PRO A 64 -22.23 28.98 9.06
C PRO A 64 -23.14 28.10 9.93
N ALA A 65 -24.07 28.74 10.63
CA ALA A 65 -25.19 28.06 11.27
C ALA A 65 -26.12 27.56 10.16
N ASP A 66 -26.02 26.28 9.82
CA ASP A 66 -27.16 25.39 9.56
C ASP A 66 -26.68 24.03 9.00
N GLY A 67 -27.11 22.95 9.67
CA GLY A 67 -27.35 21.65 9.03
C GLY A 67 -26.16 20.72 8.78
N THR A 68 -25.79 19.96 9.82
CA THR A 68 -25.13 18.62 9.76
C THR A 68 -23.71 18.55 9.14
N PRO A 69 -22.64 18.35 9.95
CA PRO A 69 -21.32 18.07 9.39
C PRO A 69 -21.29 16.67 8.75
N PRO A 70 -20.61 16.49 7.60
CA PRO A 70 -20.37 15.15 7.05
C PRO A 70 -19.54 14.35 8.08
N ALA A 71 -19.89 13.07 8.26
CA ALA A 71 -19.38 12.16 9.29
C ALA A 71 -17.84 12.17 9.47
N LEU A 72 -17.10 12.60 8.45
CA LEU A 72 -15.65 12.83 8.45
C LEU A 72 -15.18 13.87 9.49
N SER A 73 -15.93 14.96 9.75
CA SER A 73 -15.50 16.00 10.70
C SER A 73 -15.66 15.57 12.17
N LEU A 74 -16.55 14.61 12.44
CA LEU A 74 -16.68 14.01 13.77
C LEU A 74 -15.59 12.94 13.96
N ALA A 75 -15.36 12.09 12.94
CA ALA A 75 -14.28 11.08 12.94
C ALA A 75 -12.88 11.69 13.15
N LEU A 76 -12.62 12.88 12.60
CA LEU A 76 -11.37 13.63 12.81
C LEU A 76 -11.25 14.28 14.20
N ARG A 77 -12.37 14.64 14.85
CA ARG A 77 -12.38 15.22 16.20
C ARG A 77 -12.37 14.17 17.31
N THR A 78 -12.79 12.95 16.99
CA THR A 78 -12.68 11.78 17.88
C THR A 78 -11.34 11.07 17.75
N ARG A 79 -10.38 11.61 16.98
CA ARG A 79 -9.00 11.12 17.02
C ARG A 79 -8.53 11.14 18.48
N PRO A 80 -8.21 9.98 19.08
CA PRO A 80 -7.49 9.96 20.35
C PRO A 80 -6.24 10.82 20.20
N ALA A 81 -5.80 11.49 21.27
CA ALA A 81 -4.48 12.14 21.29
C ALA A 81 -3.47 11.19 20.64
N ALA A 82 -2.75 11.69 19.63
CA ALA A 82 -1.80 10.87 18.87
C ALA A 82 -0.97 10.07 19.87
N GLY A 83 -1.16 8.74 19.87
CA GLY A 83 -0.25 7.85 20.57
C GLY A 83 1.18 8.11 20.11
N PRO A 84 2.19 7.58 20.80
CA PRO A 84 3.56 7.65 20.33
C PRO A 84 3.60 7.29 18.84
N ALA A 85 4.18 8.16 18.01
CA ALA A 85 4.22 7.99 16.57
C ALA A 85 4.73 6.58 16.28
N VAL A 86 3.91 5.76 15.60
CA VAL A 86 4.31 4.42 15.21
C VAL A 86 5.60 4.56 14.39
N PRO A 87 6.70 3.91 14.79
CA PRO A 87 7.93 3.95 14.02
C PRO A 87 7.71 3.59 12.55
N ALA A 88 8.59 4.10 11.70
CA ALA A 88 8.43 4.03 10.25
C ALA A 88 8.18 2.61 9.71
N HIS A 89 8.70 1.56 10.35
CA HIS A 89 8.55 0.17 9.90
C HIS A 89 7.18 -0.45 10.19
N ALA A 90 6.51 -0.08 11.28
CA ALA A 90 5.19 -0.60 11.62
C ALA A 90 4.04 0.28 11.07
N ALA A 91 4.35 1.51 10.65
CA ALA A 91 3.36 2.45 10.13
C ALA A 91 2.56 1.94 8.91
N PRO A 92 3.14 1.20 7.94
CA PRO A 92 2.38 0.59 6.86
C PRO A 92 1.33 -0.42 7.34
N TYR A 93 1.68 -1.26 8.32
CA TYR A 93 0.76 -2.24 8.89
C TYR A 93 -0.36 -1.55 9.66
N ALA A 94 -0.03 -0.56 10.49
CA ALA A 94 -1.02 0.25 11.19
C ALA A 94 -2.03 0.91 10.23
N ALA A 95 -1.55 1.44 9.10
CA ALA A 95 -2.40 2.05 8.08
C ALA A 95 -3.29 1.01 7.38
N ALA A 96 -2.75 -0.16 7.05
CA ALA A 96 -3.53 -1.24 6.42
C ALA A 96 -4.63 -1.78 7.36
N VAL A 97 -4.31 -1.99 8.65
CA VAL A 97 -5.27 -2.37 9.69
C VAL A 97 -6.38 -1.33 9.83
N ALA A 98 -6.02 -0.04 9.86
CA ALA A 98 -7.01 1.03 9.91
C ALA A 98 -7.91 1.05 8.66
N GLY A 99 -7.33 0.77 7.48
CA GLY A 99 -8.05 0.64 6.22
C GLY A 99 -9.09 -0.48 6.25
N LEU A 100 -8.70 -1.68 6.69
CA LEU A 100 -9.64 -2.80 6.84
C LEU A 100 -10.71 -2.47 7.88
N LYS A 101 -10.34 -1.96 9.07
CA LYS A 101 -11.30 -1.54 10.11
C LYS A 101 -12.34 -0.55 9.59
N ALA A 102 -11.96 0.35 8.69
CA ALA A 102 -12.88 1.30 8.06
C ALA A 102 -13.82 0.65 7.02
N LEU A 103 -13.39 -0.42 6.35
CA LEU A 103 -14.19 -1.15 5.36
C LEU A 103 -15.19 -2.14 6.01
N LEU A 104 -14.85 -2.72 7.17
CA LEU A 104 -15.65 -3.75 7.83
C LEU A 104 -17.15 -3.42 8.02
N PRO A 105 -17.57 -2.19 8.38
CA PRO A 105 -18.98 -1.85 8.49
C PRO A 105 -19.78 -2.05 7.21
N GLU A 106 -19.13 -1.94 6.04
CA GLU A 106 -19.77 -2.17 4.74
C GLU A 106 -20.15 -3.65 4.53
N LEU A 107 -19.56 -4.58 5.27
CA LEU A 107 -19.88 -6.02 5.19
C LEU A 107 -21.17 -6.42 5.93
N ALA A 108 -21.84 -5.50 6.63
CA ALA A 108 -23.08 -5.78 7.35
C ALA A 108 -24.13 -6.45 6.43
N GLY A 109 -24.52 -7.69 6.77
CA GLY A 109 -25.45 -8.50 5.98
C GLY A 109 -24.89 -9.07 4.68
N ARG A 110 -23.60 -8.88 4.38
CA ARG A 110 -22.92 -9.25 3.13
C ARG A 110 -21.69 -10.14 3.33
N TRP A 111 -21.52 -10.74 4.50
CA TRP A 111 -20.35 -11.56 4.85
C TRP A 111 -20.08 -12.76 3.93
N ALA A 112 -21.13 -13.34 3.33
CA ALA A 112 -21.02 -14.42 2.36
C ALA A 112 -20.69 -13.95 0.93
N THR A 113 -20.33 -12.68 0.73
CA THR A 113 -19.95 -12.16 -0.59
C THR A 113 -18.65 -12.83 -1.03
N PRO A 114 -18.59 -13.49 -2.21
CA PRO A 114 -17.36 -14.05 -2.74
C PRO A 114 -16.32 -12.96 -3.01
N VAL A 115 -15.07 -13.17 -2.57
CA VAL A 115 -14.00 -12.16 -2.62
C VAL A 115 -12.89 -12.59 -3.57
N VAL A 116 -12.12 -13.61 -3.18
CA VAL A 116 -10.99 -14.12 -3.95
C VAL A 116 -10.83 -15.61 -3.65
N HIS A 117 -10.22 -16.35 -4.58
CA HIS A 117 -10.18 -17.81 -4.51
C HIS A 117 -11.61 -18.39 -4.41
N ASP A 118 -11.83 -19.32 -3.50
CA ASP A 118 -13.12 -19.84 -3.07
C ASP A 118 -13.59 -19.22 -1.73
N TRP A 119 -12.97 -18.10 -1.31
CA TRP A 119 -13.27 -17.43 -0.05
C TRP A 119 -14.36 -16.36 -0.21
N ASP A 120 -15.22 -16.28 0.80
CA ASP A 120 -16.07 -15.11 1.03
C ASP A 120 -15.37 -14.07 1.92
N ALA A 121 -16.06 -12.98 2.25
CA ALA A 121 -15.50 -11.93 3.08
C ALA A 121 -15.19 -12.40 4.51
N HIS A 122 -15.97 -13.35 5.05
CA HIS A 122 -15.72 -13.92 6.38
C HIS A 122 -14.44 -14.77 6.37
N ALA A 123 -14.30 -15.67 5.39
CA ALA A 123 -13.10 -16.46 5.16
C ALA A 123 -11.87 -15.57 4.93
N THR A 124 -12.01 -14.44 4.24
CA THR A 124 -10.91 -13.49 4.00
C THR A 124 -10.39 -12.87 5.30
N VAL A 125 -11.29 -12.46 6.21
CA VAL A 125 -10.87 -11.93 7.54
C VAL A 125 -10.29 -13.04 8.42
N ALA A 126 -10.85 -14.25 8.36
CA ALA A 126 -10.33 -15.41 9.07
C ALA A 126 -8.92 -15.81 8.56
N HIS A 127 -8.68 -15.70 7.25
CA HIS A 127 -7.34 -15.88 6.68
C HIS A 127 -6.36 -14.86 7.27
N LEU A 128 -6.71 -13.56 7.31
CA LEU A 128 -5.82 -12.54 7.89
C LEU A 128 -5.51 -12.82 9.37
N LEU A 129 -6.47 -13.32 10.14
CA LEU A 129 -6.24 -13.80 11.50
C LEU A 129 -5.22 -14.96 11.52
N ALA A 130 -5.39 -15.98 10.67
CA ALA A 130 -4.44 -17.09 10.56
C ALA A 130 -3.03 -16.62 10.13
N ALA A 131 -2.99 -15.62 9.26
CA ALA A 131 -1.78 -15.14 8.64
C ALA A 131 -0.91 -14.37 9.65
N ASP A 132 -1.54 -13.59 10.52
CA ASP A 132 -0.89 -12.80 11.58
C ASP A 132 -0.45 -13.66 12.78
N GLU A 133 -1.06 -14.83 13.01
CA GLU A 133 -0.74 -15.74 14.13
C GLU A 133 0.75 -16.09 14.24
N HIS A 134 1.45 -16.26 13.11
CA HIS A 134 2.85 -16.66 13.11
C HIS A 134 3.76 -15.56 13.68
N LEU A 135 3.49 -14.31 13.31
CA LEU A 135 4.19 -13.16 13.87
C LEU A 135 3.75 -12.95 15.32
N ALA A 136 2.45 -13.04 15.60
CA ALA A 136 1.88 -12.86 16.93
C ALA A 136 2.51 -13.84 17.94
N ALA A 137 2.56 -15.13 17.62
CA ALA A 137 3.19 -16.15 18.44
C ALA A 137 4.69 -15.86 18.67
N ARG A 138 5.39 -15.36 17.64
CA ARG A 138 6.81 -15.04 17.74
C ARG A 138 7.11 -13.86 18.67
N LEU A 139 6.17 -12.92 18.76
CA LEU A 139 6.20 -11.74 19.63
C LEU A 139 5.56 -11.99 21.01
N GLY A 140 5.13 -13.23 21.28
CA GLY A 140 4.59 -13.63 22.58
C GLY A 140 3.11 -13.30 22.79
N ALA A 141 2.37 -12.95 21.74
CA ALA A 141 0.92 -12.81 21.79
C ALA A 141 0.24 -14.18 21.87
N GLY A 142 -0.94 -14.21 22.51
CA GLY A 142 -1.71 -15.43 22.70
C GLY A 142 -2.33 -15.93 21.40
N SER A 143 -2.33 -17.24 21.17
CA SER A 143 -3.09 -17.86 20.08
C SER A 143 -4.59 -17.78 20.37
N ARG A 144 -5.39 -17.30 19.40
CA ARG A 144 -6.85 -17.22 19.53
C ARG A 144 -7.57 -18.46 19.03
N VAL A 145 -7.05 -19.07 17.97
CA VAL A 145 -7.54 -20.36 17.48
C VAL A 145 -6.59 -21.45 17.94
N ARG A 146 -7.11 -22.44 18.67
CA ARG A 146 -6.29 -23.55 19.20
C ARG A 146 -5.42 -24.16 18.07
N PRO A 147 -4.11 -24.31 18.28
CA PRO A 147 -3.25 -24.99 17.31
C PRO A 147 -3.68 -26.45 17.14
N SER A 148 -3.78 -26.91 15.90
CA SER A 148 -3.83 -28.34 15.61
C SER A 148 -2.49 -28.99 15.99
N PRO A 149 -2.46 -30.27 16.40
CA PRO A 149 -1.21 -30.98 16.60
C PRO A 149 -0.37 -30.91 15.32
N VAL A 150 0.87 -30.41 15.41
CA VAL A 150 1.78 -30.29 14.27
C VAL A 150 2.24 -31.69 13.87
N GLU A 151 1.79 -32.19 12.73
CA GLU A 151 2.60 -33.11 11.94
C GLU A 151 3.50 -32.28 11.03
N GLU A 152 4.82 -32.41 11.20
CA GLU A 152 5.82 -31.78 10.34
C GLU A 152 5.57 -32.23 8.88
N GLY A 153 5.00 -31.32 8.08
CA GLY A 153 4.91 -31.46 6.63
C GLY A 153 6.24 -31.07 5.97
N PRO A 154 6.54 -31.59 4.76
CA PRO A 154 7.85 -31.40 4.12
C PRO A 154 8.10 -29.98 3.55
N GLN A 155 7.08 -29.12 3.44
CA GLN A 155 7.18 -27.74 2.94
C GLN A 155 6.34 -26.76 3.77
N TRP A 156 6.81 -25.51 3.91
CA TRP A 156 6.18 -24.53 4.80
C TRP A 156 4.88 -23.96 4.21
N GLU A 157 4.77 -23.93 2.87
CA GLU A 157 3.59 -23.51 2.11
C GLU A 157 2.39 -24.43 2.40
N ASP A 158 2.61 -25.75 2.46
CA ASP A 158 1.57 -26.72 2.80
C ASP A 158 1.06 -26.53 4.23
N ALA A 159 1.97 -26.24 5.16
CA ALA A 159 1.61 -25.96 6.56
C ALA A 159 0.81 -24.65 6.67
N TRP A 160 1.20 -23.61 5.91
CA TRP A 160 0.47 -22.36 5.83
C TRP A 160 -0.96 -22.55 5.29
N ASN A 161 -1.10 -23.18 4.13
CA ASN A 161 -2.40 -23.42 3.49
C ASN A 161 -3.33 -24.25 4.39
N ARG A 162 -2.78 -25.27 5.05
CA ARG A 162 -3.53 -26.08 6.03
C ARG A 162 -3.98 -25.22 7.20
N ARG A 163 -3.10 -24.41 7.78
CA ARG A 163 -3.44 -23.55 8.92
C ARG A 163 -4.51 -22.53 8.56
N THR A 164 -4.40 -21.89 7.40
CA THR A 164 -5.43 -20.99 6.86
C THR A 164 -6.78 -21.71 6.75
N ALA A 165 -6.83 -22.90 6.15
CA ALA A 165 -8.07 -23.67 6.02
C ALA A 165 -8.68 -24.07 7.38
N GLU A 166 -7.85 -24.44 8.36
CA GLU A 166 -8.30 -24.77 9.72
C GLU A 166 -8.91 -23.57 10.43
N VAL A 167 -8.27 -22.40 10.34
CA VAL A 167 -8.79 -21.16 10.95
C VAL A 167 -10.07 -20.72 10.24
N ILE A 168 -10.13 -20.75 8.91
CA ILE A 168 -11.37 -20.45 8.16
C ILE A 168 -12.50 -21.38 8.60
N ALA A 169 -12.25 -22.70 8.68
CA ALA A 169 -13.25 -23.66 9.11
C ALA A 169 -13.71 -23.43 10.55
N HIS A 170 -12.81 -23.03 11.45
CA HIS A 170 -13.13 -22.66 12.82
C HIS A 170 -14.00 -21.40 12.89
N GLU A 171 -13.60 -20.34 12.18
CA GLU A 171 -14.27 -19.04 12.20
C GLU A 171 -15.62 -19.06 11.49
N HIS A 172 -15.83 -19.90 10.47
CA HIS A 172 -17.16 -20.14 9.88
C HIS A 172 -18.16 -20.78 10.87
N GLY A 173 -17.68 -21.38 11.96
CA GLY A 173 -18.52 -21.84 13.07
C GLY A 173 -18.97 -20.73 14.02
N ARG A 174 -18.46 -19.50 13.84
CA ARG A 174 -18.68 -18.32 14.69
C ARG A 174 -19.41 -17.23 13.92
N THR A 175 -19.83 -16.19 14.63
CA THR A 175 -20.36 -15.00 13.98
C THR A 175 -19.22 -14.16 13.38
N PRO A 176 -19.43 -13.46 12.25
CA PRO A 176 -18.41 -12.58 11.70
C PRO A 176 -17.93 -11.50 12.66
N ASP A 177 -18.80 -11.00 13.54
CA ASP A 177 -18.44 -10.02 14.57
C ASP A 177 -17.42 -10.59 15.59
N GLU A 178 -17.52 -11.87 15.93
CA GLU A 178 -16.54 -12.55 16.78
C GLU A 178 -15.18 -12.70 16.07
N THR A 179 -15.20 -13.08 14.79
CA THR A 179 -13.97 -13.16 13.98
C THR A 179 -13.30 -11.79 13.82
N VAL A 180 -14.09 -10.74 13.57
CA VAL A 180 -13.58 -9.36 13.52
C VAL A 180 -12.98 -8.92 14.84
N ALA A 181 -13.64 -9.24 15.97
CA ALA A 181 -13.12 -8.90 17.29
C ALA A 181 -11.77 -9.57 17.55
N ASP A 182 -11.63 -10.85 17.20
CA ASP A 182 -10.39 -11.59 17.38
C ASP A 182 -9.27 -11.13 16.44
N TRP A 183 -9.59 -10.85 15.17
CA TRP A 183 -8.62 -10.26 14.24
C TRP A 183 -8.16 -8.87 14.71
N ALA A 184 -9.11 -7.98 15.06
CA ALA A 184 -8.80 -6.63 15.50
C ALA A 184 -7.95 -6.62 16.77
N ALA A 185 -8.25 -7.50 17.73
CA ALA A 185 -7.43 -7.66 18.92
C ALA A 185 -6.02 -8.19 18.60
N GLN A 186 -5.83 -9.02 17.56
CA GLN A 186 -4.49 -9.49 17.17
C GLN A 186 -3.66 -8.36 16.60
N ALA A 187 -4.27 -7.62 15.69
CA ALA A 187 -3.63 -6.47 15.08
C ALA A 187 -3.24 -5.43 16.14
N ASP A 188 -4.11 -5.19 17.13
CA ASP A 188 -3.83 -4.25 18.21
C ASP A 188 -2.73 -4.77 19.16
N GLU A 189 -2.66 -6.08 19.45
CA GLU A 189 -1.56 -6.70 20.22
C GLU A 189 -0.23 -6.64 19.47
N LEU A 190 -0.23 -6.92 18.15
CA LEU A 190 0.95 -6.81 17.30
C LEU A 190 1.46 -5.38 17.22
N LEU A 191 0.56 -4.42 17.05
CA LEU A 191 0.89 -2.99 17.00
C LEU A 191 1.31 -2.43 18.37
N GLY A 192 0.91 -3.08 19.46
CA GLY A 192 1.33 -2.74 20.83
C GLY A 192 2.60 -3.45 21.30
N ALA A 193 3.14 -4.39 20.52
CA ALA A 193 4.34 -5.13 20.88
C ALA A 193 5.58 -4.21 20.92
N PRO A 194 6.58 -4.48 21.78
CA PRO A 194 7.82 -3.69 21.83
C PRO A 194 8.51 -3.54 20.47
N GLU A 195 8.50 -4.59 19.66
CA GLU A 195 9.08 -4.62 18.31
C GLU A 195 8.37 -3.68 17.32
N ALA A 196 7.10 -3.32 17.56
CA ALA A 196 6.42 -2.30 16.76
C ALA A 196 6.97 -0.90 17.06
N HIS A 197 7.57 -0.69 18.23
CA HIS A 197 7.99 0.61 18.75
C HIS A 197 9.52 0.79 18.83
N ASP A 198 10.29 -0.29 18.80
CA ASP A 198 11.75 -0.30 18.96
C ASP A 198 12.43 -0.87 17.71
N ALA A 199 13.20 -0.03 17.01
CA ALA A 199 13.90 -0.40 15.78
C ALA A 199 15.01 -1.44 16.00
N GLU A 200 15.65 -1.47 17.17
CA GLU A 200 16.70 -2.46 17.47
C GLU A 200 16.08 -3.84 17.71
N LEU A 201 14.95 -3.90 18.42
CA LEU A 201 14.19 -5.13 18.56
C LEU A 201 13.64 -5.59 17.20
N ALA A 202 13.10 -4.66 16.41
CA ALA A 202 12.56 -4.93 15.09
C ALA A 202 13.62 -5.41 14.07
N ALA A 203 14.89 -5.05 14.26
CA ALA A 203 16.00 -5.48 13.41
C ALA A 203 16.34 -6.98 13.57
N ARG A 204 15.83 -7.65 14.61
CA ARG A 204 16.12 -9.06 14.87
C ARG A 204 15.45 -9.94 13.82
N ALA A 205 16.25 -10.75 13.14
CA ALA A 205 15.76 -11.64 12.10
C ALA A 205 15.04 -12.86 12.70
N VAL A 206 13.85 -13.16 12.17
CA VAL A 206 13.06 -14.34 12.47
C VAL A 206 12.64 -15.02 11.17
N THR A 207 12.61 -16.35 11.18
CA THR A 207 12.14 -17.13 10.03
C THR A 207 10.64 -17.34 10.17
N LEU A 208 9.86 -16.74 9.27
CA LEU A 208 8.43 -17.00 9.10
C LEU A 208 8.20 -17.30 7.63
N MET A 209 7.31 -18.24 7.32
CA MET A 209 6.95 -18.56 5.93
C MET A 209 8.16 -18.84 5.02
N GLY A 210 9.13 -19.63 5.51
CA GLY A 210 10.36 -19.94 4.77
C GLY A 210 11.35 -18.78 4.60
N LEU A 211 10.99 -17.55 4.98
CA LEU A 211 11.80 -16.35 4.80
C LEU A 211 12.36 -15.86 6.12
N ARG A 212 13.70 -15.70 6.17
CA ARG A 212 14.40 -15.12 7.31
C ARG A 212 14.56 -13.62 7.13
N LEU A 213 13.67 -12.86 7.75
CA LEU A 213 13.62 -11.39 7.67
C LEU A 213 13.63 -10.76 9.07
N PRO A 214 14.15 -9.53 9.25
CA PRO A 214 13.87 -8.70 10.41
C PRO A 214 12.37 -8.62 10.72
N VAL A 215 12.00 -8.56 12.00
CA VAL A 215 10.62 -8.33 12.43
C VAL A 215 10.02 -7.06 11.79
N ALA A 216 10.82 -6.02 11.61
CA ALA A 216 10.44 -4.79 10.89
C ALA A 216 9.84 -5.08 9.50
N GLU A 217 10.37 -6.07 8.80
CA GLU A 217 9.94 -6.41 7.44
C GLU A 217 8.79 -7.39 7.44
N HIS A 218 8.68 -8.23 8.48
CA HIS A 218 7.46 -9.01 8.69
C HIS A 218 6.24 -8.11 8.87
N PHE A 219 6.36 -6.97 9.56
CA PHE A 219 5.29 -5.95 9.57
C PHE A 219 4.95 -5.43 8.18
N LEU A 220 5.92 -5.23 7.30
CA LEU A 220 5.66 -4.83 5.91
C LEU A 220 4.97 -5.93 5.11
N VAL A 221 5.33 -7.20 5.30
CA VAL A 221 4.59 -8.33 4.70
C VAL A 221 3.14 -8.30 5.19
N ARG A 222 2.91 -8.16 6.50
CA ARG A 222 1.54 -8.10 7.05
C ARG A 222 0.75 -6.89 6.55
N ALA A 223 1.42 -5.76 6.34
CA ALA A 223 0.82 -4.58 5.72
C ALA A 223 0.36 -4.86 4.28
N PHE A 224 1.18 -5.56 3.50
CA PHE A 224 0.85 -5.97 2.14
C PHE A 224 -0.37 -6.88 2.12
N GLU A 225 -0.37 -7.96 2.92
CA GLU A 225 -1.48 -8.92 3.02
C GLU A 225 -2.79 -8.24 3.44
N THR A 226 -2.74 -7.42 4.49
CA THR A 226 -3.93 -6.72 4.99
C THR A 226 -4.49 -5.77 3.93
N TRP A 227 -3.62 -5.02 3.23
CA TRP A 227 -4.07 -4.11 2.19
C TRP A 227 -4.62 -4.82 0.95
N ILE A 228 -3.94 -5.86 0.44
CA ILE A 228 -4.39 -6.56 -0.77
C ILE A 228 -5.76 -7.20 -0.55
N HIS A 229 -5.99 -7.79 0.63
CA HIS A 229 -7.28 -8.37 0.97
C HIS A 229 -8.36 -7.33 1.31
N THR A 230 -7.95 -6.16 1.81
CA THR A 230 -8.89 -5.01 1.89
C THR A 230 -9.34 -4.58 0.49
N ASP A 231 -8.42 -4.49 -0.48
CA ASP A 231 -8.74 -4.19 -1.89
C ASP A 231 -9.63 -5.28 -2.51
N ASP A 232 -9.36 -6.57 -2.25
CA ASP A 232 -10.21 -7.67 -2.73
C ASP A 232 -11.65 -7.53 -2.21
N ILE A 233 -11.82 -7.31 -0.90
CA ILE A 233 -13.15 -7.10 -0.29
C ILE A 233 -13.81 -5.87 -0.91
N GLY A 234 -13.07 -4.77 -1.04
CA GLY A 234 -13.55 -3.54 -1.67
C GLY A 234 -14.12 -3.80 -3.07
N ARG A 235 -13.35 -4.47 -3.93
CA ARG A 235 -13.77 -4.85 -5.29
C ARG A 235 -15.00 -5.73 -5.29
N ALA A 236 -15.07 -6.73 -4.41
CA ALA A 236 -16.22 -7.62 -4.27
C ALA A 236 -17.51 -6.86 -3.89
N LEU A 237 -17.37 -5.77 -3.13
CA LEU A 237 -18.48 -4.88 -2.76
C LEU A 237 -18.76 -3.76 -3.79
N GLY A 238 -17.97 -3.66 -4.86
CA GLY A 238 -18.06 -2.57 -5.83
C GLY A 238 -17.54 -1.22 -5.30
N LEU A 239 -16.69 -1.25 -4.27
CA LEU A 239 -16.07 -0.10 -3.64
C LEU A 239 -14.63 0.07 -4.12
N THR A 240 -14.19 1.32 -4.27
CA THR A 240 -12.78 1.63 -4.56
C THR A 240 -12.02 1.78 -3.25
N VAL A 241 -11.04 0.91 -3.02
CA VAL A 241 -10.08 1.05 -1.92
C VAL A 241 -8.88 1.85 -2.45
N PRO A 242 -8.50 2.96 -1.80
CA PRO A 242 -7.34 3.71 -2.23
C PRO A 242 -6.05 2.89 -2.07
N PRO A 243 -5.05 3.06 -2.94
CA PRO A 243 -3.75 2.43 -2.74
C PRO A 243 -3.10 2.94 -1.43
N PRO A 244 -2.07 2.23 -0.91
CA PRO A 244 -1.35 2.69 0.26
C PRO A 244 -0.74 4.06 0.00
N PRO A 245 -0.57 4.91 1.03
CA PRO A 245 0.16 6.16 0.89
C PRO A 245 1.50 5.94 0.21
N GLU A 246 1.92 6.87 -0.64
CA GLU A 246 3.07 6.68 -1.54
C GLU A 246 4.34 6.23 -0.80
N GLN A 247 4.61 6.78 0.39
CA GLN A 247 5.73 6.38 1.24
C GLN A 247 5.64 4.91 1.70
N HIS A 248 4.44 4.43 2.02
CA HIS A 248 4.21 3.04 2.40
C HIS A 248 4.34 2.14 1.18
N LEU A 249 3.75 2.53 0.04
CA LEU A 249 3.83 1.79 -1.21
C LEU A 249 5.29 1.58 -1.64
N ARG A 250 6.14 2.62 -1.57
CA ARG A 250 7.59 2.50 -1.86
C ARG A 250 8.30 1.48 -0.96
N GLN A 251 7.92 1.39 0.33
CA GLN A 251 8.49 0.39 1.25
C GLN A 251 8.07 -1.03 0.87
N LEU A 252 6.79 -1.23 0.54
CA LEU A 252 6.27 -2.52 0.08
C LEU A 252 6.97 -2.97 -1.22
N ILE A 253 7.15 -2.06 -2.17
CA ILE A 253 7.84 -2.33 -3.43
C ILE A 253 9.29 -2.74 -3.20
N ARG A 254 10.06 -1.98 -2.40
CA ARG A 254 11.46 -2.32 -2.10
C ARG A 254 11.59 -3.72 -1.46
N LEU A 255 10.69 -4.06 -0.54
CA LEU A 255 10.65 -5.40 0.05
C LEU A 255 10.33 -6.47 -1.01
N ALA A 256 9.30 -6.25 -1.81
CA ALA A 256 8.87 -7.19 -2.84
C ALA A 256 9.95 -7.44 -3.90
N VAL A 257 10.65 -6.39 -4.36
CA VAL A 257 11.77 -6.50 -5.30
C VAL A 257 12.91 -7.31 -4.70
N ARG A 258 13.23 -7.12 -3.42
CA ARG A 258 14.28 -7.90 -2.77
C ARG A 258 13.90 -9.37 -2.61
N ILE A 259 12.66 -9.68 -2.23
CA ILE A 259 12.16 -11.06 -2.18
C ILE A 259 12.16 -11.68 -3.58
N LEU A 260 11.78 -10.93 -4.61
CA LEU A 260 11.83 -11.35 -6.01
C LEU A 260 13.27 -11.69 -6.45
N GLY A 261 14.25 -10.85 -6.12
CA GLY A 261 15.66 -11.12 -6.39
C GLY A 261 16.14 -12.42 -5.73
N LEU A 262 15.79 -12.64 -4.45
CA LEU A 262 16.10 -13.88 -3.73
C LEU A 262 15.45 -15.11 -4.39
N SER A 263 14.22 -14.97 -4.88
CA SER A 263 13.45 -16.06 -5.49
C SER A 263 13.90 -16.39 -6.93
N LEU A 264 14.43 -15.40 -7.66
CA LEU A 264 15.07 -15.59 -8.96
C LEU A 264 16.42 -16.31 -8.83
N GLY A 265 17.20 -15.96 -7.80
CA GLY A 265 18.53 -16.48 -7.57
C GLY A 265 19.61 -15.83 -8.45
N PRO A 266 20.90 -16.04 -8.12
CA PRO A 266 22.02 -15.31 -8.71
C PRO A 266 22.40 -15.80 -10.12
N THR A 267 21.76 -16.86 -10.63
CA THR A 267 22.05 -17.43 -11.96
C THR A 267 20.97 -17.12 -12.99
N ALA A 268 19.93 -16.38 -12.61
CA ALA A 268 18.90 -15.96 -13.56
C ALA A 268 19.48 -14.94 -14.56
N PRO A 269 19.05 -14.97 -15.83
CA PRO A 269 19.41 -13.95 -16.81
C PRO A 269 19.15 -12.53 -16.26
N PRO A 270 20.13 -11.61 -16.28
CA PRO A 270 19.98 -10.31 -15.64
C PRO A 270 18.96 -9.44 -16.34
N VAL A 271 18.05 -8.83 -15.56
CA VAL A 271 17.02 -7.90 -16.04
C VAL A 271 17.13 -6.60 -15.26
N LEU A 272 17.21 -5.48 -15.98
CA LEU A 272 17.04 -4.15 -15.39
C LEU A 272 15.55 -3.93 -15.13
N PHE A 273 15.16 -4.02 -13.86
CA PHE A 273 13.79 -3.87 -13.40
C PHE A 273 13.58 -2.49 -12.81
N SER A 274 12.47 -1.84 -13.15
CA SER A 274 12.08 -0.57 -12.55
C SER A 274 10.57 -0.49 -12.35
N VAL A 275 10.17 0.32 -11.38
CA VAL A 275 8.78 0.80 -11.27
C VAL A 275 8.74 2.26 -11.71
N THR A 276 7.67 2.64 -12.42
CA THR A 276 7.53 3.99 -12.97
C THR A 276 7.63 5.05 -11.87
N GLY A 277 8.52 6.03 -12.04
CA GLY A 277 8.77 7.07 -11.04
C GLY A 277 9.54 6.60 -9.78
N GLY A 278 10.08 5.38 -9.79
CA GLY A 278 10.83 4.80 -8.68
C GLY A 278 12.30 4.53 -9.00
N GLU A 279 12.89 3.69 -8.17
CA GLU A 279 14.28 3.23 -8.31
C GLU A 279 14.39 2.12 -9.37
N GLU A 280 15.63 1.84 -9.78
CA GLU A 280 15.97 0.74 -10.69
C GLU A 280 16.80 -0.31 -9.96
N TRP A 281 16.61 -1.57 -10.33
CA TRP A 281 17.30 -2.73 -9.75
C TRP A 281 17.75 -3.67 -10.85
N VAL A 282 18.93 -4.25 -10.70
CA VAL A 282 19.34 -5.40 -11.53
C VAL A 282 18.92 -6.67 -10.80
N LEU A 283 18.06 -7.46 -11.43
CA LEU A 283 17.62 -8.76 -10.92
C LEU A 283 18.30 -9.88 -11.69
N GLY A 284 18.82 -10.90 -10.99
CA GLY A 284 19.52 -12.03 -11.60
C GLY A 284 21.03 -11.96 -11.38
N SER A 285 21.81 -12.49 -12.31
CA SER A 285 23.27 -12.51 -12.23
C SER A 285 23.87 -11.09 -12.27
N GLU A 286 24.87 -10.84 -11.43
CA GLU A 286 25.66 -9.60 -11.46
C GLU A 286 26.89 -9.72 -12.37
N ASP A 287 27.23 -10.94 -12.80
CA ASP A 287 28.42 -11.25 -13.60
C ASP A 287 28.15 -11.21 -15.12
N GLU A 288 26.89 -11.10 -15.52
CA GLU A 288 26.44 -11.10 -16.91
C GLU A 288 25.88 -9.73 -17.33
N PRO A 289 25.96 -9.36 -18.62
CA PRO A 289 25.32 -8.15 -19.11
C PRO A 289 23.79 -8.24 -19.00
N VAL A 290 23.14 -7.10 -18.74
CA VAL A 290 21.67 -6.97 -18.75
C VAL A 290 21.11 -7.45 -20.09
N GLN A 291 20.19 -8.41 -20.03
CA GLN A 291 19.59 -9.04 -21.21
C GLN A 291 18.23 -8.43 -21.58
N ALA A 292 17.54 -7.82 -20.62
CA ALA A 292 16.26 -7.16 -20.84
C ALA A 292 16.02 -6.01 -19.87
N GLU A 293 15.15 -5.08 -20.26
CA GLU A 293 14.60 -4.06 -19.37
C GLU A 293 13.11 -4.34 -19.17
N LEU A 294 12.64 -4.14 -17.95
CA LEU A 294 11.24 -4.35 -17.56
C LEU A 294 10.79 -3.22 -16.63
N THR A 295 9.77 -2.48 -17.05
CA THR A 295 9.15 -1.42 -16.26
C THR A 295 7.69 -1.73 -15.99
N LEU A 296 7.26 -1.57 -14.74
CA LEU A 296 5.86 -1.71 -14.33
C LEU A 296 5.34 -0.42 -13.68
N ASP A 297 4.03 -0.23 -13.67
CA ASP A 297 3.41 0.73 -12.75
C ASP A 297 3.56 0.19 -11.29
N PRO A 298 3.82 1.07 -10.30
CA PRO A 298 3.97 0.66 -8.90
C PRO A 298 2.82 -0.21 -8.36
N LEU A 299 1.57 0.16 -8.67
CA LEU A 299 0.40 -0.58 -8.21
C LEU A 299 0.22 -1.88 -8.99
N ASP A 300 0.41 -1.86 -10.32
CA ASP A 300 0.35 -3.08 -11.11
C ASP A 300 1.43 -4.11 -10.70
N PHE A 301 2.61 -3.67 -10.27
CA PHE A 301 3.63 -4.56 -9.71
C PHE A 301 3.16 -5.19 -8.39
N CYS A 302 2.62 -4.40 -7.46
CA CYS A 302 2.05 -4.96 -6.22
C CYS A 302 0.89 -5.92 -6.51
N LEU A 303 -0.01 -5.59 -7.43
CA LEU A 303 -1.11 -6.47 -7.81
C LEU A 303 -0.61 -7.75 -8.52
N LEU A 304 0.50 -7.69 -9.26
CA LEU A 304 1.15 -8.88 -9.83
C LEU A 304 1.73 -9.78 -8.74
N VAL A 305 2.48 -9.20 -7.80
CA VAL A 305 3.05 -9.92 -6.65
C VAL A 305 1.95 -10.54 -5.79
N GLY A 306 0.83 -9.84 -5.58
CA GLY A 306 -0.34 -10.36 -4.89
C GLY A 306 -1.20 -11.32 -5.71
N GLY A 307 -0.82 -11.67 -6.95
CA GLY A 307 -1.59 -12.61 -7.79
C GLY A 307 -2.91 -12.06 -8.36
N ARG A 308 -3.15 -10.75 -8.29
CA ARG A 308 -4.33 -10.05 -8.83
C ARG A 308 -4.13 -9.54 -10.26
N ARG A 309 -2.93 -9.71 -10.83
CA ARG A 309 -2.60 -9.49 -12.25
C ARG A 309 -1.94 -10.73 -12.84
N SER A 310 -2.26 -11.03 -14.10
CA SER A 310 -1.58 -12.10 -14.83
C SER A 310 -0.22 -11.64 -15.33
N PRO A 311 0.86 -12.44 -15.18
CA PRO A 311 2.16 -12.13 -15.75
C PRO A 311 2.12 -12.01 -17.28
N LYS A 312 1.10 -12.58 -17.95
CA LYS A 312 0.95 -12.49 -19.41
C LYS A 312 0.42 -11.12 -19.85
N THR A 313 -0.46 -10.52 -19.06
CA THR A 313 -1.27 -9.35 -19.47
C THR A 313 -1.03 -8.09 -18.64
N VAL A 314 -0.24 -8.15 -17.56
CA VAL A 314 0.08 -6.98 -16.75
C VAL A 314 0.69 -5.86 -17.64
N PRO A 315 0.18 -4.63 -17.57
CA PRO A 315 0.74 -3.50 -18.30
C PRO A 315 2.22 -3.31 -17.98
N ARG A 316 3.06 -3.19 -19.01
CA ARG A 316 4.51 -3.13 -18.85
C ARG A 316 5.20 -2.43 -20.01
N GLY A 317 6.33 -1.79 -19.72
CA GLY A 317 7.38 -1.49 -20.70
C GLY A 317 8.38 -2.64 -20.73
N THR A 318 8.80 -3.08 -21.92
CA THR A 318 9.84 -4.12 -22.03
C THR A 318 10.67 -3.96 -23.29
N THR A 319 11.98 -4.15 -23.16
CA THR A 319 12.96 -4.17 -24.26
C THR A 319 13.94 -5.33 -24.03
N GLY A 320 14.63 -5.78 -25.08
CA GLY A 320 15.60 -6.89 -24.99
C GLY A 320 14.95 -8.29 -25.00
N ASP A 321 15.53 -9.23 -24.25
CA ASP A 321 15.10 -10.62 -24.21
C ASP A 321 13.74 -10.81 -23.51
N ALA A 322 12.72 -11.12 -24.30
CA ALA A 322 11.38 -11.39 -23.81
C ALA A 322 11.30 -12.63 -22.89
N ALA A 323 12.21 -13.60 -23.00
CA ALA A 323 12.24 -14.76 -22.11
C ALA A 323 12.74 -14.38 -20.70
N ALA A 324 13.80 -13.59 -20.62
CA ALA A 324 14.30 -13.05 -19.35
C ALA A 324 13.23 -12.20 -18.64
N ALA A 325 12.57 -11.28 -19.36
CA ALA A 325 11.49 -10.47 -18.81
C ALA A 325 10.28 -11.32 -18.34
N ARG A 326 9.89 -12.35 -19.10
CA ARG A 326 8.83 -13.28 -18.69
C ARG A 326 9.18 -14.05 -17.42
N ASN A 327 10.43 -14.49 -17.27
CA ASN A 327 10.88 -15.18 -16.06
C ASN A 327 10.69 -14.29 -14.82
N VAL A 328 11.06 -13.01 -14.89
CA VAL A 328 10.84 -12.04 -13.79
C VAL A 328 9.36 -11.91 -13.45
N LEU A 329 8.49 -11.77 -14.45
CA LEU A 329 7.04 -11.63 -14.25
C LEU A 329 6.39 -12.89 -13.67
N GLU A 330 6.75 -14.06 -14.18
CA GLU A 330 6.26 -15.35 -13.68
C GLU A 330 6.75 -15.60 -12.25
N ARG A 331 8.01 -15.26 -11.96
CA ARG A 331 8.57 -15.36 -10.62
C ARG A 331 7.88 -14.40 -9.65
N ALA A 332 7.63 -13.15 -10.05
CA ALA A 332 6.88 -12.18 -9.24
C ALA A 332 5.47 -12.70 -8.92
N ALA A 333 4.75 -13.24 -9.91
CA ALA A 333 3.43 -13.82 -9.70
C ALA A 333 3.43 -15.05 -8.78
N SER A 334 4.54 -15.81 -8.75
CA SER A 334 4.69 -16.96 -7.84
C SER A 334 4.94 -16.57 -6.38
N LEU A 335 5.22 -15.29 -6.10
CA LEU A 335 5.29 -14.75 -4.74
C LEU A 335 3.92 -14.43 -4.15
N ALA A 336 2.82 -14.70 -4.87
CA ALA A 336 1.48 -14.54 -4.35
C ALA A 336 1.31 -15.50 -3.17
N TRP A 337 1.54 -14.97 -1.98
CA TRP A 337 1.18 -15.59 -0.73
C TRP A 337 -0.35 -15.57 -0.68
N LEU A 338 -0.94 -16.76 -0.58
CA LEU A 338 -2.38 -16.93 -0.39
C LEU A 338 -2.77 -16.60 1.04
#